data_AF-A0A661N2Q2-F1
#
_entry.id   AF-A0A661N2Q2-F1
#
_cell.length_a   1.000
_cell.length_b   1.000
_cell.length_c   1.000
_cell.angle_alpha   90.00
_cell.angle_beta   90.00
_cell.angle_gamma   90.00
#
_symmetry.space_group_name_H-M   'P 1'
#
loop_
_entity.id
_entity.type
_entity.pdbx_description
1 polymer ?
#
loop_
_entity_poly.entity_id
_entity_poly.type
_entity_poly.pdbx_seq_one_letter_code
_entity_poly.pdbx_strand_id
1 'polypeptide(L)' 'CRPIDVQLDDGRLFVGEVAIMLPEGNCRVGDFLNSAARFFEVRNERAVHFVNRDHVVMVKLTE' A
#
# COMPACT_ATOMS: atom_id res chain seq x y z
N CYS A 1 6.57 -5.44 9.03
CA CYS A 1 5.56 -5.05 8.03
C CYS A 1 4.20 -5.56 8.52
N ARG A 2 3.09 -4.90 8.16
CA ARG A 2 1.74 -5.36 8.55
C ARG A 2 1.00 -5.88 7.31
N PRO A 3 0.23 -6.97 7.42
CA PRO A 3 -0.59 -7.45 6.32
C PRO A 3 -1.71 -6.45 6.05
N ILE A 4 -1.96 -6.22 4.76
CA ILE A 4 -2.99 -5.34 4.24
C ILE A 4 -3.69 -5.95 3.04
N ASP A 5 -4.93 -5.52 2.87
CA ASP A 5 -5.72 -5.72 1.66
C ASP A 5 -5.86 -4.37 0.93
N VAL A 6 -5.49 -4.32 -0.34
CA VAL A 6 -5.58 -3.15 -1.21
C VAL A 6 -6.57 -3.41 -2.33
N GLN A 7 -7.65 -2.63 -2.37
CA GLN A 7 -8.65 -2.69 -3.42
C GLN A 7 -8.45 -1.56 -4.43
N LEU A 8 -8.45 -1.90 -5.72
CA LEU A 8 -8.35 -0.96 -6.83
C LEU A 8 -9.70 -0.64 -7.46
N ASP A 9 -9.75 0.44 -8.22
CA ASP A 9 -10.92 0.93 -8.96
C ASP A 9 -11.36 0.00 -10.10
N ASP A 10 -10.45 -0.82 -10.61
CA ASP A 10 -10.72 -1.89 -11.58
C ASP A 10 -11.26 -3.18 -10.93
N GLY A 11 -11.44 -3.19 -9.60
CA GLY A 11 -11.94 -4.32 -8.83
C GLY A 11 -10.88 -5.33 -8.41
N ARG A 12 -9.60 -5.14 -8.75
CA ARG A 12 -8.52 -6.02 -8.28
C ARG A 12 -8.27 -5.85 -6.79
N LEU A 13 -7.93 -6.97 -6.15
CA LEU A 13 -7.56 -7.04 -4.74
C LEU A 13 -6.12 -7.56 -4.62
N PHE A 14 -5.28 -6.82 -3.92
CA PHE A 14 -3.93 -7.24 -3.56
C PHE A 14 -3.86 -7.49 -2.07
N VAL A 15 -3.49 -8.72 -1.69
CA VAL A 15 -3.24 -9.12 -0.31
C VAL A 15 -1.73 -9.24 -0.13
N GLY A 16 -1.19 -8.59 0.88
CA GLY A 16 0.23 -8.66 1.17
C GLY A 16 0.68 -7.68 2.24
N GLU A 17 1.99 -7.57 2.39
CA GLU A 17 2.63 -6.63 3.28
C GLU A 17 2.99 -5.36 2.53
N VAL A 18 2.63 -4.21 3.09
CA VAL A 18 3.05 -2.94 2.52
C VAL A 18 4.50 -2.66 2.95
N ALA A 19 5.38 -2.54 1.96
CA ALA A 19 6.72 -2.03 2.15
C ALA A 19 6.68 -0.52 1.90
N ILE A 20 6.02 0.22 2.80
CA ILE A 20 6.13 1.68 2.74
C ILE A 20 7.56 2.00 3.17
N MET A 21 8.35 2.56 2.25
CA MET A 21 9.54 3.35 2.61
C MET A 21 9.06 4.57 3.39
N LEU A 22 8.67 4.35 4.64
CA LEU A 22 8.48 5.42 5.61
C LEU A 22 9.88 5.96 5.86
N PRO A 23 10.15 7.26 5.70
CA PRO A 23 11.33 7.86 6.31
C PRO A 23 11.30 7.47 7.79
N GLU A 24 12.46 7.17 8.38
CA GLU A 24 12.57 6.78 9.79
C GLU A 24 11.94 7.86 10.70
N GLY A 25 10.67 7.70 11.05
CA GLY A 25 9.94 8.66 11.87
C GLY A 25 8.45 8.70 11.56
N ASN A 26 7.65 7.99 12.36
CA ASN A 26 6.24 8.27 12.69
C ASN A 26 5.36 8.96 11.61
N CYS A 27 5.43 8.54 10.35
CA CYS A 27 4.52 9.06 9.34
C CYS A 27 3.19 8.32 9.44
N ARG A 28 2.13 9.07 9.75
CA ARG A 28 0.75 8.57 9.77
C ARG A 28 0.38 8.10 8.36
N VAL A 29 -0.60 7.21 8.23
CA VAL A 29 -1.14 6.80 6.90
C VAL A 29 -1.49 8.02 6.03
N GLY A 30 -1.90 9.14 6.64
CA GLY A 30 -2.11 10.42 5.96
C GLY A 30 -0.86 11.07 5.38
N ASP A 31 0.31 10.95 6.02
CA ASP A 31 1.56 11.51 5.50
C ASP A 31 2.08 10.70 4.30
N PHE A 32 1.86 9.38 4.34
CA PHE A 32 2.05 8.52 3.17
C PHE A 32 1.14 9.00 2.03
N LEU A 33 -0.16 9.18 2.28
CA LEU A 33 -1.13 9.67 1.29
C LEU A 33 -0.82 11.07 0.73
N ASN A 34 -0.04 11.88 1.44
CA ASN A 34 0.42 13.21 1.00
C ASN A 34 1.82 13.21 0.36
N SER A 35 2.54 12.08 0.33
CA SER A 35 3.81 11.98 -0.37
C SER A 35 3.57 11.97 -1.89
N ALA A 36 4.45 12.63 -2.65
CA ALA A 36 4.39 12.71 -4.12
C ALA A 36 4.61 11.35 -4.82
N ALA A 37 4.82 10.26 -4.07
CA ALA A 37 5.02 8.94 -4.63
C ALA A 37 3.68 8.36 -5.10
N ARG A 38 3.52 8.31 -6.43
CA ARG A 38 2.33 7.79 -7.11
C ARG A 38 2.20 6.27 -6.99
N PHE A 39 3.31 5.56 -6.77
CA PHE A 39 3.34 4.11 -6.62
C PHE A 39 3.89 3.70 -5.25
N PHE A 40 3.42 2.57 -4.72
CA PHE A 40 3.96 1.94 -3.51
C PHE A 40 4.03 0.42 -3.65
N GLU A 41 4.90 -0.20 -2.85
CA GLU A 41 5.15 -1.63 -2.90
C GLU A 41 4.19 -2.41 -1.99
N VAL A 42 3.52 -3.40 -2.58
CA VAL A 42 2.80 -4.47 -1.88
C VAL A 42 3.53 -5.76 -2.17
N ARG A 43 4.08 -6.38 -1.13
CA ARG A 43 4.86 -7.61 -1.22
C ARG A 43 4.03 -8.78 -0.71
N ASN A 44 4.00 -9.88 -1.44
CA ASN A 44 3.50 -11.15 -0.93
C ASN A 44 4.60 -12.21 -1.09
N GLU A 45 4.32 -13.44 -0.67
CA GLU A 45 5.29 -14.55 -0.73
C GLU A 45 5.78 -14.89 -2.15
N ARG A 46 5.09 -14.40 -3.20
CA ARG A 46 5.34 -14.77 -4.59
C ARG A 46 5.92 -13.65 -5.44
N ALA A 47 5.61 -12.39 -5.13
CA ALA A 47 5.95 -11.24 -5.95
C ALA A 47 5.94 -9.92 -5.19
N VAL A 48 6.59 -8.92 -5.78
CA VAL A 48 6.49 -7.51 -5.40
C VAL A 48 5.62 -6.80 -6.44
N HIS A 49 4.55 -6.16 -5.99
CA HIS A 49 3.64 -5.38 -6.82
C HIS A 49 3.84 -3.90 -6.55
N PHE A 50 4.03 -3.10 -7.60
CA PHE A 50 3.98 -1.64 -7.51
C PHE A 50 2.55 -1.18 -7.81
N VAL A 51 1.86 -0.68 -6.79
CA VAL A 51 0.46 -0.27 -6.87
C VAL A 51 0.39 1.25 -7.04
N ASN A 52 -0.34 1.71 -8.06
CA ASN A 52 -0.60 3.13 -8.26
C ASN A 52 -1.69 3.62 -7.29
N ARG A 53 -1.37 4.60 -6.45
CA ARG A 53 -2.28 5.22 -5.48
C ARG A 53 -3.56 5.74 -6.12
N ASP A 54 -3.48 6.32 -7.31
CA ASP A 54 -4.63 7.00 -7.92
C ASP A 54 -5.78 6.05 -8.24
N HIS A 55 -5.46 4.75 -8.33
CA HIS A 55 -6.41 3.69 -8.57
C HIS A 55 -6.82 2.97 -7.27
N VAL A 56 -6.29 3.36 -6.11
CA VAL A 56 -6.63 2.72 -4.83
C VAL A 56 -7.92 3.29 -4.29
N VAL A 57 -8.92 2.44 -4.11
CA VAL A 57 -10.21 2.80 -3.52
C VAL A 57 -10.21 2.57 -2.01
N MET A 58 -9.51 1.53 -1.55
CA MET A 58 -9.49 1.17 -0.13
C MET A 58 -8.20 0.45 0.25
N VAL A 59 -7.70 0.74 1.46
CA VAL A 59 -6.66 -0.05 2.13
C VAL A 59 -7.17 -0.45 3.49
N LYS A 60 -7.12 -1.75 3.80
CA LYS A 60 -7.54 -2.30 5.09
C LYS A 60 -6.38 -3.03 5.75
N LEU A 61 -6.19 -2.79 7.05
CA LEU A 61 -5.28 -3.60 7.87
C LEU A 61 -5.92 -4.95 8.13
N THR A 62 -5.18 -6.02 7.88
CA THR A 62 -5.57 -7.38 8.22
C THR A 62 -4.98 -7.70 9.60
N GLU A 63 -5.79 -8.27 10.50
CA GLU A 63 -5.35 -8.72 11.84
C GLU A 63 -4.52 -10.00 11.76
#